data_AF-A0A848JPT8-F1
#
_entry.id   AF-A0A848JPT8-F1
#
_cell.length_a   1.000
_cell.length_b   1.000
_cell.length_c   1.000
_cell.angle_alpha   90.00
_cell.angle_beta   90.00
_cell.angle_gamma   90.00
#
_symmetry.space_group_name_H-M   'P 1'
#
loop_
_entity.id
_entity.type
_entity.pdbx_description
1 polymer ?
#
loop_
_entity_poly.entity_id
_entity_poly.type
_entity_poly.pdbx_seq_one_letter_code
_entity_poly.pdbx_strand_id
1 'polypeptide(L)'
;MGGWFYGRCAILAIVAACVLAPTAGEAAPKSSGKSGGKSDSKTDAKSDPRVWMVVKVDETYVLRFGLPRTADPVFAVSCQPGAQLIQFTAEVASGKVKAGDGVALSLAAGKRRLELAASAFRGSAEGKVVVEAAVALDGRVLDLFSDADTLVVRLPGATETYPLAGAKAKLPDFRRVCLTAMPVPSDRR
;
A
#
# COMPACT_ATOMS: atom_id res chain seq x y z
N MET A 1 28.02 -23.94 28.85
CA MET A 1 27.81 -25.17 28.05
C MET A 1 27.40 -24.69 26.66
N GLY A 2 28.35 -24.46 25.74
CA GLY A 2 28.78 -25.43 24.71
C GLY A 2 27.73 -25.42 23.59
N GLY A 3 27.88 -24.79 22.42
CA GLY A 3 29.00 -24.82 21.48
C GLY A 3 28.67 -25.83 20.38
N TRP A 4 28.67 -25.42 19.10
CA TRP A 4 29.13 -26.21 17.94
C TRP A 4 29.12 -25.37 16.65
N PHE A 5 30.33 -25.21 16.12
CA PHE A 5 30.68 -24.77 14.77
C PHE A 5 30.31 -25.84 13.73
N TYR A 6 30.23 -25.43 12.46
CA TYR A 6 30.64 -26.10 11.19
C TYR A 6 29.77 -25.45 10.09
N GLY A 7 30.24 -24.60 9.18
CA GLY A 7 31.49 -24.67 8.43
C GLY A 7 31.29 -25.56 7.21
N ARG A 8 30.96 -24.98 6.04
CA ARG A 8 31.24 -25.55 4.72
C ARG A 8 31.40 -24.45 3.66
N CYS A 9 32.60 -24.44 3.08
CA CYS A 9 33.08 -23.64 1.97
C CYS A 9 32.77 -24.26 0.60
N ALA A 10 33.14 -23.49 -0.44
CA ALA A 10 33.44 -23.84 -1.84
C ALA A 10 32.22 -23.82 -2.80
N ILE A 11 32.08 -22.78 -3.64
CA ILE A 11 32.78 -22.53 -4.93
C ILE A 11 32.37 -23.55 -5.99
N LEU A 12 31.71 -23.08 -7.05
CA LEU A 12 32.00 -23.51 -8.42
C LEU A 12 31.52 -22.46 -9.43
N ALA A 13 32.37 -22.29 -10.44
CA ALA A 13 32.43 -21.19 -11.38
C ALA A 13 31.61 -21.44 -12.65
N ILE A 14 31.18 -20.34 -13.26
CA ILE A 14 31.26 -19.97 -14.68
C ILE A 14 31.08 -21.10 -15.72
N VAL A 15 30.01 -21.00 -16.53
CA VAL A 15 30.11 -21.23 -17.98
C VAL A 15 29.30 -20.15 -18.71
N ALA A 16 30.02 -19.34 -19.48
CA ALA A 16 29.51 -18.46 -20.52
C ALA A 16 29.80 -19.09 -21.89
N ALA A 17 28.82 -19.11 -22.78
CA ALA A 17 28.87 -19.31 -24.24
C ALA A 17 27.44 -19.72 -24.69
N CYS A 18 26.89 -19.40 -25.85
CA CYS A 18 27.34 -18.68 -27.02
C CYS A 18 26.09 -18.23 -27.80
N VAL A 19 26.28 -17.18 -28.58
CA VAL A 19 25.42 -16.64 -29.65
C VAL A 19 24.97 -17.72 -30.62
N LEU A 20 23.73 -17.65 -31.15
CA LEU A 20 23.33 -18.04 -32.51
C LEU A 20 21.87 -17.61 -32.80
N ALA A 21 21.71 -16.60 -33.63
CA ALA A 21 20.62 -16.47 -34.62
C ALA A 21 21.27 -16.70 -36.02
N PRO A 22 20.58 -16.76 -37.19
CA PRO A 22 19.14 -16.66 -37.50
C PRO A 22 18.65 -17.77 -38.48
N THR A 23 17.33 -17.90 -38.75
CA THR A 23 16.84 -18.37 -40.06
C THR A 23 15.53 -17.69 -40.46
N ALA A 24 15.47 -17.31 -41.73
CA ALA A 24 14.38 -16.61 -42.40
C ALA A 24 13.58 -17.58 -43.30
N GLY A 25 12.35 -17.17 -43.64
CA GLY A 25 11.46 -17.77 -44.65
C GLY A 25 10.26 -18.48 -44.00
N GLU A 26 9.01 -18.39 -44.47
CA GLU A 26 8.43 -17.77 -45.67
C GLU A 26 6.89 -17.77 -45.47
N ALA A 27 6.20 -16.97 -46.28
CA ALA A 27 4.77 -17.01 -46.62
C ALA A 27 3.75 -16.22 -45.75
N ALA A 28 3.27 -15.14 -46.36
CA ALA A 28 1.90 -14.62 -46.28
C ALA A 28 1.42 -14.43 -47.76
N PRO A 29 0.18 -13.99 -48.09
CA PRO A 29 -1.08 -13.85 -47.35
C PRO A 29 -2.34 -14.31 -48.15
N LYS A 30 -3.54 -14.25 -47.54
CA LYS A 30 -4.91 -13.91 -48.07
C LYS A 30 -5.96 -14.57 -47.16
N SER A 31 -7.15 -14.02 -46.85
CA SER A 31 -7.94 -12.94 -47.45
C SER A 31 -8.98 -12.37 -46.46
N SER A 32 -9.27 -11.07 -46.62
CA SER A 32 -10.58 -10.39 -46.55
C SER A 32 -11.66 -10.87 -45.57
N GLY A 33 -12.06 -9.97 -44.66
CA GLY A 33 -13.35 -9.99 -43.97
C GLY A 33 -13.65 -8.64 -43.33
N LYS A 34 -14.40 -7.81 -44.05
CA LYS A 34 -14.87 -6.47 -43.68
C LYS A 34 -16.02 -6.57 -42.67
N SER A 35 -15.88 -5.95 -41.50
CA SER A 35 -16.96 -5.29 -40.75
C SER A 35 -16.31 -4.46 -39.63
N GLY A 36 -16.44 -3.14 -39.54
CA GLY A 36 -17.70 -2.43 -39.63
C GLY A 36 -18.51 -2.59 -38.34
N GLY A 37 -17.89 -2.38 -37.18
CA GLY A 37 -18.59 -2.47 -35.90
C GLY A 37 -17.98 -1.52 -34.88
N LYS A 38 -18.59 -0.35 -34.75
CA LYS A 38 -18.42 0.56 -33.62
C LYS A 38 -18.91 -0.18 -32.37
N SER A 39 -18.01 -0.93 -31.74
CA SER A 39 -18.31 -1.60 -30.48
C SER A 39 -17.99 -0.59 -29.39
N ASP A 40 -19.02 0.18 -29.01
CA ASP A 40 -19.09 0.82 -27.71
C ASP A 40 -18.97 -0.27 -26.65
N SER A 41 -17.75 -0.68 -26.34
CA SER A 41 -17.44 -1.44 -25.12
C SER A 41 -17.61 -0.48 -23.96
N LYS A 42 -18.87 -0.30 -23.57
CA LYS A 42 -19.26 0.06 -22.22
C LYS A 42 -18.75 -1.08 -21.33
N THR A 43 -17.50 -0.98 -20.94
CA THR A 43 -16.92 -1.75 -19.85
C THR A 43 -17.71 -1.34 -18.61
N ASP A 44 -18.72 -2.12 -18.25
CA ASP A 44 -19.31 -2.08 -16.91
C ASP A 44 -18.19 -2.49 -15.95
N ALA A 45 -17.39 -1.50 -15.56
CA ALA A 45 -16.42 -1.60 -14.49
C ALA A 45 -17.22 -1.98 -13.24
N LYS A 46 -17.14 -3.26 -12.88
CA LYS A 46 -17.72 -3.79 -11.64
C LYS A 46 -17.25 -2.86 -10.51
N SER A 47 -18.19 -2.09 -9.96
CA SER A 47 -17.88 -1.10 -8.93
C SER A 47 -17.12 -1.79 -7.79
N ASP A 48 -15.95 -1.27 -7.42
CA ASP A 48 -15.20 -1.79 -6.27
C ASP A 48 -16.11 -1.70 -5.02
N PRO A 49 -16.46 -2.82 -4.37
CA PRO A 49 -17.32 -2.82 -3.19
C PRO A 49 -16.64 -2.21 -1.95
N ARG A 50 -15.34 -1.88 -2.02
CA ARG A 50 -14.59 -1.29 -0.90
C ARG A 50 -14.99 0.17 -0.68
N VAL A 51 -15.11 0.54 0.58
CA VAL A 51 -15.55 1.88 0.99
C VAL A 51 -14.68 2.40 2.13
N TRP A 52 -14.68 3.73 2.28
CA TRP A 52 -14.05 4.39 3.41
C TRP A 52 -14.97 4.45 4.62
N MET A 53 -14.44 4.05 5.77
CA MET A 53 -15.15 4.01 7.04
C MET A 53 -14.27 4.58 8.14
N VAL A 54 -14.89 5.22 9.13
CA VAL A 54 -14.24 5.55 10.40
C VAL A 54 -14.82 4.63 11.46
N VAL A 55 -13.93 3.95 12.19
CA VAL A 55 -14.30 3.07 13.30
C VAL A 55 -13.51 3.46 14.54
N LYS A 56 -14.09 3.26 15.73
CA LYS A 56 -13.39 3.38 17.00
C LYS A 56 -13.12 1.97 17.52
N VAL A 57 -11.87 1.68 17.87
CA VAL A 57 -11.44 0.43 18.50
C VAL A 57 -10.65 0.82 19.75
N ASP A 58 -11.18 0.52 20.92
CA ASP A 58 -10.67 1.01 22.20
C ASP A 58 -10.48 2.55 22.17
N GLU A 59 -9.29 3.05 22.48
CA GLU A 59 -8.95 4.48 22.39
C GLU A 59 -8.33 4.90 21.06
N THR A 60 -8.39 4.01 20.05
CA THR A 60 -7.86 4.26 18.70
C THR A 60 -8.98 4.55 17.73
N TYR A 61 -8.87 5.65 16.98
CA TYR A 61 -9.77 5.92 15.85
C TYR A 61 -9.08 5.47 14.57
N VAL A 62 -9.81 4.78 13.70
CA VAL A 62 -9.25 4.20 12.47
C VAL A 62 -10.08 4.65 11.27
N LEU A 63 -9.44 5.36 10.34
CA LEU A 63 -9.95 5.62 9.00
C LEU A 63 -9.46 4.48 8.09
N ARG A 64 -10.37 3.64 7.61
CA ARG A 64 -10.03 2.43 6.84
C ARG A 64 -10.74 2.35 5.49
N PHE A 65 -10.05 1.81 4.51
CA PHE A 65 -10.57 1.45 3.19
C PHE A 65 -10.57 -0.06 3.05
N GLY A 66 -11.73 -0.63 2.76
CA GLY A 66 -11.89 -2.07 2.63
C GLY A 66 -13.34 -2.50 2.50
N LEU A 67 -13.56 -3.80 2.50
CA LEU A 67 -14.90 -4.37 2.50
C LEU A 67 -15.60 -4.07 3.84
N PRO A 68 -16.88 -3.69 3.83
CA PRO A 68 -17.65 -3.56 5.05
C PRO A 68 -17.63 -4.88 5.85
N ARG A 69 -17.53 -4.78 7.18
CA ARG A 69 -17.52 -5.91 8.14
C ARG A 69 -16.31 -6.85 8.07
N THR A 70 -15.35 -6.65 7.17
CA THR A 70 -14.08 -7.37 7.20
C THR A 70 -13.18 -6.80 8.31
N ALA A 71 -12.47 -7.68 9.01
CA ALA A 71 -11.52 -7.31 10.06
C ALA A 71 -10.27 -6.64 9.47
N ASP A 72 -9.76 -7.19 8.36
CA ASP A 72 -8.54 -6.74 7.70
C ASP A 72 -8.86 -5.76 6.55
N PRO A 73 -8.65 -4.45 6.73
CA PRO A 73 -8.77 -3.50 5.64
C PRO A 73 -7.55 -3.60 4.71
N VAL A 74 -7.73 -3.22 3.44
CA VAL A 74 -6.59 -3.15 2.50
C VAL A 74 -5.71 -1.93 2.76
N PHE A 75 -6.27 -0.89 3.38
CA PHE A 75 -5.54 0.29 3.83
C PHE A 75 -6.22 0.89 5.07
N ALA A 76 -5.44 1.34 6.03
CA ALA A 76 -5.93 2.00 7.23
C ALA A 76 -4.96 3.05 7.75
N VAL A 77 -5.54 4.07 8.38
CA VAL A 77 -4.85 5.08 9.18
C VAL A 77 -5.47 5.04 10.57
N SER A 78 -4.71 4.61 11.56
CA SER A 78 -5.08 4.69 12.96
C SER A 78 -4.45 5.92 13.59
N CYS A 79 -5.19 6.58 14.47
CA CYS A 79 -4.65 7.63 15.32
C CYS A 79 -4.89 7.29 16.78
N GLN A 80 -3.86 7.50 17.59
CA GLN A 80 -3.84 7.28 19.02
C GLN A 80 -3.50 8.61 19.69
N PRO A 81 -4.51 9.42 20.06
CA PRO A 81 -4.27 10.76 20.62
C PRO A 81 -3.42 10.74 21.89
N GLY A 82 -3.68 9.77 22.78
CA GLY A 82 -2.93 9.61 24.03
C GLY A 82 -1.45 9.26 23.83
N ALA A 83 -1.12 8.59 22.73
CA ALA A 83 0.27 8.24 22.36
C ALA A 83 0.90 9.24 21.37
N GLN A 84 0.15 10.28 20.95
CA GLN A 84 0.54 11.21 19.89
C GLN A 84 1.06 10.51 18.63
N LEU A 85 0.40 9.41 18.23
CA LEU A 85 0.84 8.55 17.13
C LEU A 85 -0.22 8.46 16.04
N ILE A 86 0.22 8.52 14.78
CA ILE A 86 -0.52 8.05 13.60
C ILE A 86 0.19 6.81 13.08
N GLN A 87 -0.56 5.73 12.84
CA GLN A 87 -0.06 4.53 12.19
C GLN A 87 -0.80 4.30 10.87
N PHE A 88 -0.03 3.99 9.84
CA PHE A 88 -0.47 3.61 8.53
C PHE A 88 -0.29 2.10 8.38
N THR A 89 -1.31 1.43 7.87
CA THR A 89 -1.28 -0.01 7.58
C THR A 89 -1.79 -0.22 6.17
N ALA A 90 -1.04 -0.95 5.34
CA ALA A 90 -1.44 -1.27 3.96
C ALA A 90 -1.18 -2.75 3.67
N GLU A 91 -2.20 -3.47 3.18
CA GLU A 91 -2.02 -4.83 2.68
C GLU A 91 -1.70 -4.78 1.19
N VAL A 92 -0.51 -5.26 0.82
CA VAL A 92 0.00 -5.17 -0.56
C VAL A 92 0.54 -6.50 -1.04
N ALA A 93 0.27 -6.82 -2.30
CA ALA A 93 0.93 -7.93 -2.98
C ALA A 93 2.28 -7.45 -3.53
N SER A 94 3.39 -7.84 -2.89
CA SER A 94 4.74 -7.56 -3.40
C SER A 94 5.54 -8.84 -3.52
N GLY A 95 6.13 -9.04 -4.71
CA GLY A 95 7.09 -10.13 -4.93
C GLY A 95 8.50 -9.82 -4.41
N LYS A 96 8.76 -8.61 -3.90
CA LYS A 96 10.09 -8.14 -3.50
C LYS A 96 10.24 -7.88 -1.99
N VAL A 97 9.13 -7.82 -1.25
CA VAL A 97 9.12 -7.56 0.18
C VAL A 97 8.62 -8.79 0.91
N LYS A 98 9.30 -9.18 1.99
CA LYS A 98 8.95 -10.31 2.84
C LYS A 98 8.62 -9.84 4.25
N ALA A 99 7.89 -10.67 4.98
CA ALA A 99 7.63 -10.42 6.40
C ALA A 99 8.97 -10.38 7.17
N GLY A 100 9.13 -9.39 8.05
CA GLY A 100 10.35 -9.09 8.78
C GLY A 100 11.22 -8.01 8.15
N ASP A 101 10.96 -7.62 6.90
CA ASP A 101 11.75 -6.58 6.22
C ASP A 101 11.40 -5.18 6.72
N GLY A 102 12.42 -4.33 6.88
CA GLY A 102 12.25 -2.88 6.95
C GLY A 102 12.21 -2.29 5.53
N VAL A 103 11.18 -1.51 5.21
CA VAL A 103 10.94 -0.96 3.85
C VAL A 103 10.63 0.52 3.89
N ALA A 104 10.95 1.22 2.80
CA ALA A 104 10.49 2.59 2.58
C ALA A 104 9.06 2.56 2.00
N LEU A 105 8.13 3.20 2.70
CA LEU A 105 6.75 3.38 2.28
C LEU A 105 6.55 4.82 1.80
N SER A 106 6.23 4.98 0.51
CA SER A 106 5.92 6.26 -0.10
C SER A 106 4.40 6.42 -0.20
N LEU A 107 3.88 7.48 0.40
CA LEU A 107 2.48 7.87 0.29
C LEU A 107 2.40 9.19 -0.48
N ALA A 108 1.68 9.22 -1.59
CA ALA A 108 1.56 10.40 -2.44
C ALA A 108 0.11 10.68 -2.82
N ALA A 109 -0.29 11.95 -2.73
CA ALA A 109 -1.62 12.41 -3.07
C ALA A 109 -1.50 13.79 -3.72
N GLY A 110 -1.68 13.84 -5.05
CA GLY A 110 -1.50 15.07 -5.83
C GLY A 110 -0.08 15.62 -5.69
N LYS A 111 0.06 16.80 -5.08
CA LYS A 111 1.36 17.46 -4.85
C LYS A 111 2.01 17.07 -3.52
N ARG A 112 1.27 16.40 -2.62
CA ARG A 112 1.78 16.00 -1.31
C ARG A 112 2.42 14.61 -1.41
N ARG A 113 3.54 14.46 -0.71
CA ARG A 113 4.27 13.20 -0.62
C ARG A 113 4.85 13.06 0.78
N LEU A 114 4.78 11.85 1.31
CA LEU A 114 5.34 11.44 2.59
C LEU A 114 6.13 10.16 2.38
N GLU A 115 7.36 10.13 2.89
CA GLU A 115 8.22 8.94 2.88
C GLU A 115 8.39 8.46 4.32
N LEU A 116 8.05 7.20 4.56
CA LEU A 116 8.03 6.61 5.90
C LEU A 116 8.93 5.38 5.94
N ALA A 117 9.61 5.20 7.07
CA ALA A 117 10.17 3.90 7.40
C ALA A 117 9.03 3.00 7.90
N ALA A 118 8.92 1.82 7.32
CA ALA A 118 7.87 0.87 7.60
C ALA A 118 8.44 -0.52 7.84
N SER A 119 7.68 -1.36 8.52
CA SER A 119 8.00 -2.78 8.70
C SER A 119 6.96 -3.62 7.99
N ALA A 120 7.41 -4.69 7.33
CA ALA A 120 6.54 -5.63 6.64
C ALA A 120 6.25 -6.83 7.54
N PHE A 121 4.98 -7.23 7.58
CA PHE A 121 4.44 -8.35 8.33
C PHE A 121 3.72 -9.31 7.38
N ARG A 122 3.46 -10.52 7.84
CA ARG A 122 2.71 -11.51 7.06
C ARG A 122 1.27 -11.03 6.87
N GLY A 123 0.78 -10.97 5.64
CA GLY A 123 -0.62 -10.66 5.35
C GLY A 123 -1.55 -11.84 5.62
N SER A 124 -2.86 -11.56 5.65
CA SER A 124 -3.88 -12.60 5.84
C SER A 124 -4.17 -13.37 4.55
N ALA A 125 -3.96 -12.75 3.39
CA ALA A 125 -3.99 -13.42 2.10
C ALA A 125 -2.61 -13.97 1.68
N GLU A 126 -2.61 -15.12 1.01
CA GLU A 126 -1.41 -15.71 0.43
C GLU A 126 -0.75 -14.76 -0.58
N GLY A 127 0.58 -14.65 -0.50
CA GLY A 127 1.36 -13.77 -1.38
C GLY A 127 1.26 -12.28 -1.06
N LYS A 128 0.60 -11.91 0.05
CA LYS A 128 0.54 -10.52 0.52
C LYS A 128 1.32 -10.29 1.80
N VAL A 129 1.76 -9.04 1.96
CA VAL A 129 2.37 -8.51 3.17
C VAL A 129 1.54 -7.33 3.68
N VAL A 130 1.53 -7.16 4.99
CA VAL A 130 0.99 -5.96 5.64
C VAL A 130 2.17 -5.07 5.99
N VAL A 131 2.19 -3.86 5.43
CA VAL A 131 3.23 -2.87 5.71
C VAL A 131 2.69 -1.87 6.71
N GLU A 132 3.41 -1.67 7.81
CA GLU A 132 3.03 -0.73 8.86
C GLU A 132 4.09 0.34 9.07
N ALA A 133 3.66 1.59 9.13
CA ALA A 133 4.51 2.74 9.41
C ALA A 133 3.87 3.59 10.50
N ALA A 134 4.66 4.10 11.42
CA ALA A 134 4.16 4.96 12.49
C ALA A 134 4.91 6.30 12.49
N VAL A 135 4.17 7.39 12.71
CA VAL A 135 4.69 8.75 12.77
C VAL A 135 4.02 9.55 13.87
N ALA A 136 4.65 10.67 14.25
CA ALA A 136 4.04 11.63 15.15
C ALA A 136 2.69 12.13 14.60
N LEU A 137 1.72 12.28 15.50
CA LEU A 137 0.41 12.83 15.21
C LEU A 137 0.51 14.33 14.88
N ASP A 138 0.62 14.64 13.59
CA ASP A 138 0.66 15.99 13.03
C ASP A 138 -0.49 16.17 12.03
N GLY A 139 -1.22 17.29 12.13
CA GLY A 139 -2.28 17.64 11.19
C GLY A 139 -1.84 17.64 9.73
N ARG A 140 -0.56 17.95 9.46
CA ARG A 140 0.05 17.93 8.12
C ARG A 140 0.07 16.54 7.50
N VAL A 141 0.18 15.49 8.31
CA VAL A 141 0.11 14.10 7.84
C VAL A 141 -1.32 13.80 7.35
N LEU A 142 -2.33 14.32 8.03
CA LEU A 142 -3.73 14.17 7.64
C LEU A 142 -4.11 15.04 6.43
N ASP A 143 -3.34 16.07 6.10
CA ASP A 143 -3.47 16.86 4.86
C ASP A 143 -3.20 16.03 3.61
N LEU A 144 -2.51 14.89 3.72
CA LEU A 144 -2.35 13.97 2.59
C LEU A 144 -3.70 13.55 1.97
N PHE A 145 -4.77 13.46 2.77
CA PHE A 145 -6.07 12.95 2.34
C PHE A 145 -7.01 14.00 1.74
N SER A 146 -6.68 15.30 1.79
CA SER A 146 -7.63 16.37 1.47
C SER A 146 -7.61 16.84 0.00
N ASP A 147 -6.43 16.92 -0.63
CA ASP A 147 -6.27 17.75 -1.84
C ASP A 147 -6.22 16.96 -3.15
N ALA A 148 -6.26 15.63 -3.11
CA ALA A 148 -6.17 14.80 -4.31
C ALA A 148 -7.24 13.72 -4.34
N ASP A 149 -7.61 13.25 -5.53
CA ASP A 149 -8.68 12.27 -5.69
C ASP A 149 -8.21 10.83 -5.52
N THR A 150 -6.89 10.61 -5.47
CA THR A 150 -6.29 9.29 -5.33
C THR A 150 -5.07 9.37 -4.44
N LEU A 151 -4.95 8.40 -3.54
CA LEU A 151 -3.75 8.11 -2.77
C LEU A 151 -2.97 7.04 -3.52
N VAL A 152 -1.70 7.31 -3.78
CA VAL A 152 -0.75 6.35 -4.34
C VAL A 152 0.15 5.87 -3.22
N VAL A 153 0.20 4.56 -3.02
CA VAL A 153 1.06 3.90 -2.04
C VAL A 153 2.10 3.10 -2.79
N ARG A 154 3.38 3.36 -2.52
CA ARG A 154 4.50 2.67 -3.18
C ARG A 154 5.43 2.07 -2.16
N LEU A 155 5.91 0.88 -2.49
CA LEU A 155 6.96 0.17 -1.79
C LEU A 155 7.78 -0.62 -2.83
N PRO A 156 8.94 -1.19 -2.47
CA PRO A 156 9.74 -1.95 -3.41
C PRO A 156 8.92 -3.06 -4.11
N GLY A 157 8.78 -2.93 -5.43
CA GLY A 157 8.11 -3.93 -6.26
C GLY A 157 6.58 -3.88 -6.29
N ALA A 158 5.94 -2.90 -5.64
CA ALA A 158 4.48 -2.75 -5.71
C ALA A 158 4.03 -1.28 -5.70
N THR A 159 2.89 -1.02 -6.32
CA THR A 159 2.22 0.28 -6.29
C THR A 159 0.71 0.03 -6.23
N GLU A 160 0.09 0.59 -5.21
CA GLU A 160 -1.35 0.52 -4.99
C GLU A 160 -1.95 1.91 -5.09
N THR A 161 -3.20 1.98 -5.51
CA THR A 161 -3.94 3.25 -5.62
C THR A 161 -5.30 3.14 -4.95
N TYR A 162 -5.63 4.11 -4.11
CA TYR A 162 -6.89 4.15 -3.37
C TYR A 162 -7.66 5.44 -3.68
N PRO A 163 -8.95 5.37 -4.04
CA PRO A 163 -9.74 6.56 -4.31
C PRO A 163 -9.97 7.34 -3.02
N LEU A 164 -9.73 8.65 -2.99
CA LEU A 164 -9.84 9.46 -1.77
C LEU A 164 -11.20 10.12 -1.57
N ALA A 165 -12.11 10.04 -2.54
CA ALA A 165 -13.43 10.69 -2.45
C ALA A 165 -14.20 10.32 -1.16
N GLY A 166 -14.24 9.04 -0.80
CA GLY A 166 -14.86 8.59 0.45
C GLY A 166 -14.09 8.98 1.71
N ALA A 167 -12.76 9.04 1.65
CA ALA A 167 -11.92 9.48 2.76
C ALA A 167 -12.15 10.96 3.06
N LYS A 168 -12.15 11.81 2.02
CA LYS A 168 -12.37 13.26 2.14
C LYS A 168 -13.64 13.60 2.91
N ALA A 169 -14.74 12.88 2.63
CA ALA A 169 -16.01 13.08 3.31
C ALA A 169 -15.96 12.76 4.82
N LYS A 170 -15.05 11.87 5.25
CA LYS A 170 -14.88 11.45 6.65
C LYS A 170 -13.72 12.15 7.38
N LEU A 171 -12.85 12.81 6.62
CA LEU A 171 -11.63 13.43 7.12
C LEU A 171 -11.88 14.50 8.19
N PRO A 172 -12.91 15.38 8.10
CA PRO A 172 -13.16 16.37 9.15
C PRO A 172 -13.46 15.74 10.51
N ASP A 173 -14.28 14.68 10.53
CA ASP A 173 -14.61 13.96 11.75
C ASP A 173 -13.40 13.21 12.31
N PHE A 174 -12.64 12.54 11.44
CA PHE A 174 -11.42 11.85 11.82
C PHE A 174 -10.38 12.82 12.40
N ARG A 175 -10.15 13.97 11.77
CA ARG A 175 -9.23 15.01 12.27
C ARG A 175 -9.63 15.52 13.64
N ARG A 176 -10.92 15.79 13.84
CA ARG A 176 -11.44 16.27 15.12
C ARG A 176 -11.12 15.29 16.24
N VAL A 177 -11.41 13.99 16.04
CA VAL A 177 -11.13 13.00 17.09
C VAL A 177 -9.64 12.77 17.33
N CYS A 178 -8.81 12.84 16.27
CA CYS A 178 -7.37 12.66 16.42
C CYS A 178 -6.71 13.87 17.12
N LEU A 179 -7.06 15.10 16.74
CA LEU A 179 -6.34 16.30 17.17
C LEU A 179 -6.94 16.99 18.41
N THR A 180 -8.24 16.81 18.69
CA THR A 180 -8.87 17.45 19.85
C THR A 180 -8.60 16.70 21.16
N ALA A 181 -8.25 15.42 21.10
CA ALA A 181 -7.89 14.61 22.27
C ALA A 181 -6.39 14.69 22.64
N MET A 182 -5.64 15.64 22.07
CA MET A 182 -4.24 15.86 22.45
C MET A 182 -4.19 16.35 23.91
N PRO A 183 -3.56 15.61 24.84
CA PRO A 183 -3.31 16.13 26.17
C PRO A 183 -2.42 17.37 26.04
N VAL A 184 -2.88 18.50 26.58
CA VAL A 184 -2.06 19.71 26.71
C VAL A 184 -0.80 19.30 27.47
N PRO A 185 0.41 19.60 26.98
CA PRO A 185 1.64 19.29 27.69
C PRO A 185 1.57 19.91 29.09
N SER A 186 1.62 19.09 30.14
CA SER A 186 1.57 19.52 31.54
C SER A 186 2.82 20.27 32.01
N ASP A 187 3.69 20.70 31.10
CA ASP A 187 5.03 21.24 31.40
C ASP A 187 5.03 22.78 31.46
N ARG A 188 4.18 23.32 32.33
CA ARG A 188 4.28 24.69 32.86
C ARG A 188 3.85 24.70 34.32
N ARG A 189 4.74 24.30 35.22
CA ARG A 189 4.72 24.73 36.62
C ARG A 189 6.13 24.80 37.18
#